data_AF-A0AAU2LBR3-F1
#
_entry.id   AF-A0AAU2LBR3-F1
#
_cell.length_a   1.000
_cell.length_b   1.000
_cell.length_c   1.000
_cell.angle_alpha   90.00
_cell.angle_beta   90.00
_cell.angle_gamma   90.00
#
_symmetry.space_group_name_H-M   'P 1'
#
loop_
_entity.id
_entity.type
_entity.pdbx_description
1 polymer ?
#
loop_
_entity_poly.entity_id
_entity_poly.type
_entity_poly.pdbx_seq_one_letter_code
_entity_poly.pdbx_strand_id
1 'polypeptide(L)'
;MWAKNARAAARRARENDELREAGRPVPSAAGAMTEARRDELDAIDPGWCPAWDTGWQRCYRLAQNHIQAGGTLPTATGEVMVQGEDLGRWVSAQRYGWEQLMPVQQWILENTLTITPAEDNERPVKRTQDDKWALNLAAARQFHTREGHLRVPRKHTEHLETAGALPGRQNGTDEPMVVKLGTWLDNTRKRAAKLPEQRRADLDALGMRW
;
A
#
# COMPACT_ATOMS: atom_id res chain seq x y z
N MET A 1 -13.57 -22.92 -2.16
CA MET A 1 -13.56 -23.44 -0.76
C MET A 1 -12.47 -24.49 -0.54
N TRP A 2 -12.25 -25.43 -1.47
CA TRP A 2 -11.25 -26.52 -1.34
C TRP A 2 -9.78 -26.08 -1.13
N ALA A 3 -9.24 -25.18 -1.96
CA ALA A 3 -7.82 -24.80 -1.90
C ALA A 3 -7.41 -24.04 -0.61
N LYS A 4 -8.33 -23.30 0.02
CA LYS A 4 -8.06 -22.62 1.31
C LYS A 4 -7.86 -23.63 2.43
N ASN A 5 -8.66 -24.69 2.46
CA ASN A 5 -8.56 -25.75 3.45
C ASN A 5 -7.28 -26.59 3.24
N ALA A 6 -6.91 -26.86 1.98
CA ALA A 6 -5.67 -27.56 1.65
C ALA A 6 -4.42 -26.79 2.14
N ARG A 7 -4.34 -25.48 1.91
CA ARG A 7 -3.19 -24.67 2.39
C ARG A 7 -3.09 -24.64 3.91
N ALA A 8 -4.23 -24.50 4.59
CA ALA A 8 -4.27 -24.54 6.05
C ALA A 8 -3.81 -25.90 6.59
N ALA A 9 -4.23 -27.00 5.95
CA ALA A 9 -3.81 -28.35 6.32
C ALA A 9 -2.32 -28.60 6.10
N ALA A 10 -1.73 -28.10 5.01
CA ALA A 10 -0.29 -28.21 4.76
C ALA A 10 0.56 -27.35 5.70
N ARG A 11 0.11 -26.12 6.02
CA ARG A 11 0.78 -25.27 7.02
C ARG A 11 0.80 -25.92 8.40
N ARG A 12 -0.34 -26.45 8.83
CA ARG A 12 -0.44 -27.21 10.09
C ARG A 12 0.47 -28.45 10.10
N ALA A 13 0.59 -29.11 8.96
CA ALA A 13 1.47 -30.27 8.85
C ALA A 13 2.95 -29.86 9.03
N ARG A 14 3.40 -28.76 8.40
CA ARG A 14 4.75 -28.21 8.62
C ARG A 14 5.00 -27.81 10.08
N GLU A 15 4.06 -27.12 10.72
CA GLU A 15 4.16 -26.77 12.15
C GLU A 15 4.30 -28.02 13.04
N ASN A 16 3.57 -29.10 12.72
CA ASN A 16 3.68 -30.36 13.43
C ASN A 16 5.04 -31.04 13.19
N ASP A 17 5.57 -30.97 11.98
CA ASP A 17 6.89 -31.50 11.62
C ASP A 17 7.99 -30.75 12.39
N GLU A 18 7.94 -29.41 12.45
CA GLU A 18 8.84 -28.56 13.24
C GLU A 18 8.78 -28.88 14.75
N LEU A 19 7.59 -29.12 15.30
CA LEU A 19 7.44 -29.52 16.70
C LEU A 19 8.11 -30.86 16.98
N ARG A 20 7.95 -31.85 16.08
CA ARG A 20 8.60 -33.16 16.22
C ARG A 20 10.12 -33.05 16.15
N GLU A 21 10.65 -32.28 15.20
CA GLU A 21 12.09 -32.03 15.07
C GLU A 21 12.66 -31.34 16.32
N ALA A 22 11.91 -30.41 16.91
CA ALA A 22 12.28 -29.75 18.16
C ALA A 22 12.09 -30.63 19.42
N GLY A 23 11.67 -31.90 19.26
CA GLY A 23 11.41 -32.83 20.37
C GLY A 23 10.20 -32.43 21.24
N ARG A 24 9.31 -31.58 20.73
CA ARG A 24 8.12 -31.08 21.43
C ARG A 24 6.89 -31.93 21.12
N PRO A 25 5.96 -32.09 22.07
CA PRO A 25 4.73 -32.85 21.82
C PRO A 25 3.84 -32.13 20.79
N VAL A 26 3.36 -32.87 19.80
CA VAL A 26 2.37 -32.37 18.83
C VAL A 26 0.98 -32.43 19.47
N PRO A 27 0.27 -31.30 19.67
CA PRO A 27 -1.01 -31.28 20.37
C PRO A 27 -2.13 -32.04 19.63
N SER A 28 -2.14 -31.99 18.30
CA SER A 28 -3.08 -32.76 17.46
C SER A 28 -2.62 -32.84 16.01
N ALA A 29 -2.71 -34.04 15.43
CA ALA A 29 -2.50 -34.28 14.00
C ALA A 29 -3.79 -34.07 13.16
N ALA A 30 -4.94 -33.86 13.81
CA ALA A 30 -6.21 -33.73 13.11
C ALA A 30 -6.20 -32.50 12.18
N GLY A 31 -6.61 -32.71 10.92
CA GLY A 31 -6.64 -31.66 9.90
C GLY A 31 -5.27 -31.28 9.33
N ALA A 32 -4.17 -31.95 9.74
CA ALA A 32 -2.88 -31.85 9.06
C ALA A 32 -2.88 -32.68 7.77
N MET A 33 -2.27 -32.16 6.72
CA MET A 33 -2.10 -32.88 5.46
C MET A 33 -1.01 -33.94 5.59
N THR A 34 -1.28 -35.14 5.06
CA THR A 34 -0.28 -36.21 4.93
C THR A 34 0.85 -35.79 3.98
N GLU A 35 2.07 -36.28 4.22
CA GLU A 35 3.25 -36.03 3.38
C GLU A 35 3.00 -36.40 1.92
N ALA A 36 2.54 -37.63 1.64
CA ALA A 36 2.24 -38.08 0.27
C ALA A 36 1.27 -37.14 -0.49
N ARG A 37 0.26 -36.59 0.21
CA ARG A 37 -0.69 -35.65 -0.40
C ARG A 37 -0.07 -34.28 -0.65
N ARG A 38 0.89 -33.86 0.18
CA ARG A 38 1.65 -32.62 0.01
C ARG A 38 2.54 -32.76 -1.23
N ASP A 39 3.25 -33.88 -1.36
CA ASP A 39 4.13 -34.19 -2.50
C ASP A 39 3.37 -34.22 -3.83
N GLU A 40 2.18 -34.83 -3.85
CA GLU A 40 1.29 -34.80 -5.02
C GLU A 40 0.93 -33.38 -5.45
N LEU A 41 0.67 -32.47 -4.50
CA LEU A 41 0.33 -31.08 -4.80
C LEU A 41 1.56 -30.27 -5.21
N ASP A 42 2.71 -30.51 -4.58
CA ASP A 42 3.98 -29.88 -4.93
C ASP A 42 4.43 -30.30 -6.34
N ALA A 43 4.17 -31.54 -6.76
CA ALA A 43 4.42 -32.01 -8.12
C ALA A 43 3.55 -31.31 -9.19
N ILE A 44 2.35 -30.85 -8.82
CA ILE A 44 1.44 -30.14 -9.72
C ILE A 44 1.80 -28.65 -9.81
N ASP A 45 1.99 -28.00 -8.67
CA ASP A 45 2.37 -26.59 -8.59
C ASP A 45 3.20 -26.36 -7.33
N PRO A 46 4.54 -26.33 -7.40
CA PRO A 46 5.41 -26.10 -6.23
C PRO A 46 5.10 -24.79 -5.48
N GLY A 47 4.39 -23.85 -6.11
CA GLY A 47 3.95 -22.61 -5.50
C GLY A 47 2.57 -22.68 -4.84
N TRP A 48 1.89 -23.82 -4.77
CA TRP A 48 0.47 -23.87 -4.38
C TRP A 48 0.21 -23.44 -2.93
N CYS A 49 1.18 -23.63 -2.02
CA CYS A 49 1.12 -23.25 -0.61
C CYS A 49 2.29 -22.32 -0.20
N PRO A 50 2.30 -21.06 -0.68
CA PRO A 50 3.39 -20.15 -0.37
C PRO A 50 3.38 -19.79 1.12
N ALA A 51 4.57 -19.43 1.62
CA ALA A 51 4.76 -18.92 2.98
C ALA A 51 4.20 -17.49 3.15
N TRP A 52 4.00 -16.76 2.05
CA TRP A 52 3.48 -15.39 2.04
C TRP A 52 1.96 -15.30 1.78
N ASP A 53 1.44 -14.07 1.78
CA ASP A 53 0.03 -13.80 1.53
C ASP A 53 -0.41 -14.14 0.10
N THR A 54 -1.60 -14.74 -0.03
CA THR A 54 -2.13 -15.16 -1.34
C THR A 54 -2.48 -14.00 -2.28
N GLY A 55 -2.69 -12.79 -1.76
CA GLY A 55 -2.87 -11.58 -2.55
C GLY A 55 -1.61 -11.25 -3.33
N TRP A 56 -0.43 -11.34 -2.70
CA TRP A 56 0.85 -11.16 -3.40
C TRP A 56 1.01 -12.16 -4.54
N GLN A 57 0.71 -13.45 -4.29
CA GLN A 57 0.82 -14.50 -5.32
C GLN A 57 -0.12 -14.25 -6.49
N ARG A 58 -1.34 -13.75 -6.23
CA ARG A 58 -2.29 -13.39 -7.28
C ARG A 58 -1.72 -12.30 -8.17
N CYS A 59 -1.28 -11.18 -7.59
CA CYS A 59 -0.75 -10.07 -8.36
C CYS A 59 0.50 -10.46 -9.15
N TYR A 60 1.39 -11.27 -8.56
CA TYR A 60 2.53 -11.85 -9.27
C TYR A 60 2.10 -12.66 -10.51
N ARG A 61 1.12 -13.56 -10.37
CA ARG A 61 0.61 -14.36 -11.51
C ARG A 61 -0.05 -13.48 -12.57
N LEU A 62 -0.78 -12.43 -12.16
CA LEU A 62 -1.39 -11.49 -13.11
C LEU A 62 -0.31 -10.71 -13.89
N ALA A 63 0.73 -10.25 -13.21
CA ALA A 63 1.87 -9.59 -13.83
C ALA A 63 2.62 -10.54 -14.79
N GLN A 64 2.89 -11.77 -14.36
CA GLN A 64 3.53 -12.80 -15.19
C GLN A 64 2.71 -13.10 -16.46
N ASN A 65 1.40 -13.31 -16.32
CA ASN A 65 0.51 -13.57 -17.45
C ASN A 65 0.44 -12.36 -18.40
N HIS A 66 0.46 -11.14 -17.87
CA HIS A 66 0.48 -9.92 -18.66
C HIS A 66 1.74 -9.84 -19.54
N ILE A 67 2.91 -10.14 -18.99
CA ILE A 67 4.18 -10.19 -19.75
C ILE A 67 4.15 -11.31 -20.79
N GLN A 68 3.68 -12.51 -20.41
CA GLN A 68 3.58 -13.64 -21.34
C GLN A 68 2.63 -13.37 -22.51
N ALA A 69 1.62 -12.53 -22.32
CA ALA A 69 0.72 -12.07 -23.37
C ALA A 69 1.32 -10.95 -24.25
N GLY A 70 2.59 -10.58 -24.04
CA GLY A 70 3.30 -9.53 -24.78
C GLY A 70 3.17 -8.12 -24.18
N GLY A 71 2.59 -7.99 -22.98
CA GLY A 71 2.53 -6.73 -22.26
C GLY A 71 3.85 -6.36 -21.58
N THR A 72 4.00 -5.09 -21.26
CA THR A 72 5.14 -4.57 -20.47
C THR A 72 4.65 -4.21 -19.07
N LEU A 73 5.48 -4.40 -18.05
CA LEU A 73 5.09 -4.00 -16.70
C LEU A 73 4.86 -2.49 -16.62
N PRO A 74 3.71 -2.06 -16.08
CA PRO A 74 3.45 -0.64 -15.84
C PRO A 74 4.40 -0.07 -14.79
N THR A 75 4.79 1.18 -14.97
CA THR A 75 5.63 1.91 -14.01
C THR A 75 4.83 2.94 -13.21
N ALA A 76 3.62 3.30 -13.66
CA ALA A 76 2.72 4.19 -12.95
C ALA A 76 1.41 3.50 -12.53
N THR A 77 0.88 3.98 -11.40
CA THR A 77 -0.44 3.57 -10.87
C THR A 77 -1.54 3.85 -11.90
N GLY A 78 -2.44 2.89 -12.12
CA GLY A 78 -3.60 3.02 -13.00
C GLY A 78 -3.36 2.71 -14.48
N GLU A 79 -2.11 2.49 -14.91
CA GLU A 79 -1.80 2.18 -16.32
C GLU A 79 -2.39 0.85 -16.77
N VAL A 80 -2.29 -0.18 -15.93
CA VAL A 80 -2.75 -1.54 -16.27
C VAL A 80 -3.57 -2.11 -15.13
N MET A 81 -4.87 -2.27 -15.39
CA MET A 81 -5.84 -2.89 -14.49
C MET A 81 -6.17 -4.30 -15.00
N VAL A 82 -5.84 -5.32 -14.21
CA VAL A 82 -6.13 -6.72 -14.56
C VAL A 82 -6.95 -7.35 -13.44
N GLN A 83 -8.16 -7.79 -13.76
CA GLN A 83 -9.07 -8.43 -12.80
C GLN A 83 -9.31 -7.60 -11.52
N GLY A 84 -9.33 -6.27 -11.65
CA GLY A 84 -9.52 -5.35 -10.53
C GLY A 84 -8.26 -5.04 -9.73
N GLU A 85 -7.12 -5.63 -10.07
CA GLU A 85 -5.82 -5.32 -9.47
C GLU A 85 -5.07 -4.32 -10.36
N ASP A 86 -4.47 -3.31 -9.72
CA ASP A 86 -3.62 -2.31 -10.38
C ASP A 86 -2.18 -2.80 -10.37
N LEU A 87 -1.69 -3.23 -11.54
CA LEU A 87 -0.34 -3.79 -11.65
C LEU A 87 0.74 -2.73 -11.45
N GLY A 88 0.50 -1.48 -11.85
CA GLY A 88 1.48 -0.40 -11.67
C GLY A 88 1.66 -0.07 -10.21
N ARG A 89 0.55 0.06 -9.49
CA ARG A 89 0.57 0.21 -8.02
C ARG A 89 1.26 -0.97 -7.34
N TRP A 90 1.00 -2.20 -7.79
CA TRP A 90 1.60 -3.39 -7.20
C TRP A 90 3.12 -3.45 -7.45
N VAL A 91 3.59 -3.15 -8.67
CA VAL A 91 5.02 -3.07 -9.02
C VAL A 91 5.71 -2.01 -8.16
N SER A 92 5.17 -0.79 -8.09
CA SER A 92 5.72 0.26 -7.22
C SER A 92 5.81 -0.18 -5.76
N ALA A 93 4.79 -0.87 -5.25
CA ALA A 93 4.80 -1.39 -3.89
C ALA A 93 5.91 -2.42 -3.66
N GLN A 94 6.23 -3.26 -4.66
CA GLN A 94 7.34 -4.22 -4.55
C GLN A 94 8.69 -3.50 -4.52
N ARG A 95 8.89 -2.51 -5.41
CA ARG A 95 10.14 -1.76 -5.49
C ARG A 95 10.42 -0.94 -4.23
N TYR A 96 9.41 -0.26 -3.69
CA TYR A 96 9.56 0.57 -2.49
C TYR A 96 9.51 -0.22 -1.17
N GLY A 97 8.89 -1.41 -1.19
CA GLY A 97 8.78 -2.31 -0.06
C GLY A 97 9.81 -3.44 -0.08
N TRP A 98 10.86 -3.35 -0.89
CA TRP A 98 11.77 -4.46 -1.21
C TRP A 98 12.33 -5.17 0.03
N GLU A 99 12.75 -4.40 1.04
CA GLU A 99 13.32 -4.92 2.29
C GLU A 99 12.31 -5.70 3.16
N GLN A 100 11.00 -5.58 2.88
CA GLN A 100 9.95 -6.33 3.58
C GLN A 100 9.62 -7.65 2.87
N LEU A 101 10.13 -7.86 1.66
CA LEU A 101 9.95 -9.09 0.90
C LEU A 101 10.90 -10.17 1.43
N MET A 102 10.42 -11.41 1.46
CA MET A 102 11.31 -12.53 1.76
C MET A 102 12.33 -12.73 0.63
N PRO A 103 13.53 -13.29 0.91
CA PRO A 103 14.57 -13.49 -0.11
C PRO A 103 14.09 -14.23 -1.36
N VAL A 104 13.22 -15.23 -1.19
CA VAL A 104 12.60 -15.96 -2.32
C VAL A 104 11.66 -15.07 -3.16
N GLN A 105 10.93 -14.13 -2.53
CA GLN A 105 10.09 -13.19 -3.27
C GLN A 105 10.95 -12.22 -4.07
N GLN A 106 12.02 -11.69 -3.48
CA GLN A 106 12.99 -10.83 -4.18
C GLN A 106 13.57 -11.55 -5.40
N TRP A 107 14.06 -12.78 -5.21
CA TRP A 107 14.62 -13.59 -6.28
C TRP A 107 13.62 -13.83 -7.42
N ILE A 108 12.37 -14.20 -7.09
CA ILE A 108 11.32 -14.43 -8.10
C ILE A 108 11.03 -13.15 -8.89
N LEU A 109 10.90 -12.00 -8.21
CA LEU A 109 10.61 -10.72 -8.85
C LEU A 109 11.73 -10.28 -9.79
N GLU A 110 12.98 -10.41 -9.36
CA GLU A 110 14.15 -10.04 -10.15
C GLU A 110 14.33 -10.96 -11.36
N ASN A 111 14.24 -12.29 -11.16
CA ASN A 111 14.56 -13.26 -12.21
C ASN A 111 13.39 -13.54 -13.16
N THR A 112 12.14 -13.35 -12.73
CA THR A 112 10.97 -13.64 -13.57
C THR A 112 10.34 -12.40 -14.18
N LEU A 113 10.30 -11.30 -13.41
CA LEU A 113 9.59 -10.07 -13.80
C LEU A 113 10.53 -8.89 -14.04
N THR A 114 11.84 -9.04 -13.81
CA THR A 114 12.83 -7.97 -13.94
C THR A 114 12.49 -6.75 -13.06
N ILE A 115 11.86 -6.99 -11.90
CA ILE A 115 11.56 -5.95 -10.92
C ILE A 115 12.72 -5.90 -9.93
N THR A 116 13.31 -4.71 -9.78
CA THR A 116 14.44 -4.44 -8.89
C THR A 116 14.06 -3.48 -7.76
N PRO A 117 14.79 -3.44 -6.64
CA PRO A 117 14.55 -2.46 -5.58
C PRO A 117 14.59 -1.04 -6.13
N ALA A 118 13.77 -0.15 -5.58
CA ALA A 118 13.85 1.27 -5.90
C ALA A 118 15.13 1.89 -5.33
N GLU A 119 15.85 2.62 -6.17
CA GLU A 119 16.97 3.48 -5.78
C GLU A 119 16.48 4.64 -4.89
N ASP A 120 17.38 5.25 -4.13
CA ASP A 120 17.02 6.32 -3.18
C ASP A 120 16.44 7.56 -3.86
N ASN A 121 16.85 7.85 -5.10
CA ASN A 121 16.32 8.94 -5.93
C ASN A 121 14.90 8.65 -6.49
N GLU A 122 14.51 7.37 -6.60
CA GLU A 122 13.19 6.93 -7.09
C GLU A 122 12.16 6.88 -5.95
N ARG A 123 12.62 6.83 -4.70
CA ARG A 123 11.75 6.69 -3.53
C ARG A 123 10.96 7.99 -3.29
N PRO A 124 9.63 7.92 -3.12
CA PRO A 124 8.83 9.07 -2.75
C PRO A 124 9.36 9.71 -1.47
N VAL A 125 9.95 10.91 -1.59
CA VAL A 125 10.34 11.71 -0.42
C VAL A 125 9.11 11.85 0.49
N LYS A 126 9.21 11.33 1.72
CA LYS A 126 8.15 11.46 2.71
C LYS A 126 7.96 12.94 3.00
N ARG A 127 6.79 13.49 2.65
CA ARG A 127 6.43 14.86 3.02
C ARG A 127 6.57 15.07 4.52
N THR A 128 7.28 16.13 4.90
CA THR A 128 7.44 16.52 6.30
C THR A 128 6.08 16.90 6.90
N GLN A 129 6.01 17.02 8.22
CA GLN A 129 4.79 17.51 8.88
C GLN A 129 4.48 18.96 8.46
N ASP A 130 5.50 19.75 8.14
CA ASP A 130 5.34 21.13 7.70
C ASP A 130 4.86 21.20 6.24
N ASP A 131 5.35 20.34 5.35
CA ASP A 131 4.82 20.25 3.98
C ASP A 131 3.34 19.86 3.99
N LYS A 132 2.98 18.89 4.83
CA LYS A 132 1.58 18.48 5.02
C LYS A 132 0.75 19.63 5.59
N TRP A 133 1.28 20.39 6.54
CA TRP A 133 0.59 21.55 7.11
C TRP A 133 0.35 22.61 6.03
N ALA A 134 1.41 23.02 5.31
CA ALA A 134 1.35 24.00 4.23
C ALA A 134 0.35 23.59 3.15
N LEU A 135 0.34 22.32 2.76
CA LEU A 135 -0.62 21.76 1.82
C LEU A 135 -2.08 21.92 2.29
N ASN A 136 -2.38 21.53 3.53
CA ASN A 136 -3.74 21.63 4.04
C ASN A 136 -4.15 23.10 4.27
N LEU A 137 -3.21 23.96 4.66
CA LEU A 137 -3.45 25.39 4.81
C LEU A 137 -3.75 26.05 3.44
N ALA A 138 -3.04 25.65 2.38
CA ALA A 138 -3.34 26.09 1.02
C ALA A 138 -4.76 25.68 0.59
N ALA A 139 -5.18 24.44 0.89
CA ALA A 139 -6.54 23.98 0.65
C ALA A 139 -7.59 24.77 1.45
N ALA A 140 -7.29 25.07 2.72
CA ALA A 140 -8.16 25.91 3.55
C ALA A 140 -8.28 27.34 2.99
N ARG A 141 -7.18 27.92 2.50
CA ARG A 141 -7.17 29.23 1.84
C ARG A 141 -8.00 29.21 0.56
N GLN A 142 -7.83 28.20 -0.31
CA GLN A 142 -8.62 28.07 -1.53
C GLN A 142 -10.12 27.99 -1.23
N PHE A 143 -10.50 27.12 -0.28
CA PHE A 143 -11.90 27.01 0.15
C PHE A 143 -12.43 28.31 0.74
N HIS A 144 -11.65 28.97 1.61
CA HIS A 144 -12.04 30.24 2.22
C HIS A 144 -12.19 31.36 1.19
N THR A 145 -11.32 31.44 0.19
CA THR A 145 -11.45 32.43 -0.90
C THR A 145 -12.75 32.21 -1.68
N ARG A 146 -13.15 30.95 -1.88
CA ARG A 146 -14.38 30.61 -2.61
C ARG A 146 -15.66 30.80 -1.78
N GLU A 147 -15.65 30.41 -0.51
CA GLU A 147 -16.85 30.31 0.34
C GLU A 147 -16.93 31.38 1.43
N GLY A 148 -15.85 32.13 1.67
CA GLY A 148 -15.75 33.14 2.73
C GLY A 148 -15.74 32.59 4.15
N HIS A 149 -15.64 31.27 4.34
CA HIS A 149 -15.67 30.63 5.66
C HIS A 149 -14.95 29.27 5.69
N LEU A 150 -14.63 28.77 6.89
CA LEU A 150 -14.09 27.40 7.10
C LEU A 150 -15.11 26.39 7.64
N ARG A 151 -16.40 26.55 7.33
CA ARG A 151 -17.47 25.59 7.66
C ARG A 151 -17.52 24.46 6.63
N VAL A 152 -16.47 23.67 6.60
CA VAL A 152 -16.28 22.58 5.63
C VAL A 152 -17.00 21.30 6.10
N PRO A 153 -17.89 20.68 5.31
CA PRO A 153 -18.48 19.38 5.63
C PRO A 153 -17.39 18.32 5.82
N ARG A 154 -17.55 17.41 6.80
CA ARG A 154 -16.51 16.42 7.16
C ARG A 154 -16.00 15.58 5.98
N LYS A 155 -16.88 15.22 5.05
CA LYS A 155 -16.56 14.41 3.86
C LYS A 155 -16.04 15.24 2.66
N HIS A 156 -16.01 16.56 2.79
CA HIS A 156 -15.55 17.45 1.72
C HIS A 156 -14.08 17.23 1.42
N THR A 157 -13.79 17.28 0.13
CA THR A 157 -12.46 17.13 -0.43
C THR A 157 -12.19 18.33 -1.33
N GLU A 158 -11.08 19.02 -1.08
CA GLU A 158 -10.66 20.18 -1.85
C GLU A 158 -9.62 19.75 -2.88
N HIS A 159 -9.80 20.22 -4.12
CA HIS A 159 -8.92 19.91 -5.24
C HIS A 159 -8.03 21.12 -5.46
N LEU A 160 -6.77 21.04 -5.08
CA LEU A 160 -5.81 22.11 -5.29
C LEU A 160 -5.34 22.11 -6.73
N GLU A 161 -5.49 23.23 -7.42
CA GLU A 161 -4.95 23.41 -8.76
C GLU A 161 -3.42 23.31 -8.74
N THR A 162 -2.85 22.77 -9.81
CA THR A 162 -1.41 22.64 -10.01
C THR A 162 -0.79 24.05 -10.12
N ALA A 163 -0.40 24.62 -9.00
CA ALA A 163 0.59 25.70 -8.95
C ALA A 163 1.90 25.10 -8.44
N GLY A 164 2.97 25.19 -9.24
CA GLY A 164 4.30 24.61 -9.01
C GLY A 164 5.08 25.13 -7.79
N ALA A 165 4.40 25.53 -6.72
CA ALA A 165 4.97 26.21 -5.56
C ALA A 165 4.78 25.45 -4.23
N LEU A 166 4.41 24.17 -4.26
CA LEU A 166 4.34 23.34 -3.06
C LEU A 166 5.59 22.45 -2.92
N PRO A 167 6.32 22.51 -1.79
CA PRO A 167 7.48 21.65 -1.55
C PRO A 167 7.11 20.16 -1.55
N GLY A 168 7.96 19.34 -2.17
CA GLY A 168 7.77 17.88 -2.23
C GLY A 168 6.93 17.36 -3.41
N ARG A 169 6.92 18.06 -4.55
CA ARG A 169 6.38 17.51 -5.82
C ARG A 169 7.42 16.63 -6.49
N GLN A 170 7.08 15.37 -6.75
CA GLN A 170 7.95 14.42 -7.46
C GLN A 170 7.39 13.97 -8.80
N ASN A 171 6.07 14.10 -9.02
CA ASN A 171 5.47 13.80 -10.30
C ASN A 171 4.96 15.10 -10.93
N GLY A 172 5.47 15.40 -12.11
CA GLY A 172 4.96 16.45 -13.01
C GLY A 172 3.62 16.07 -13.65
N THR A 173 2.77 15.33 -12.94
CA THR A 173 1.39 15.13 -13.38
C THR A 173 0.62 16.41 -13.09
N ASP A 174 -0.06 16.96 -14.08
CA ASP A 174 -0.92 18.15 -13.97
C ASP A 174 -2.20 17.90 -13.14
N GLU A 175 -2.32 16.72 -12.52
CA GLU A 175 -3.49 16.35 -11.76
C GLU A 175 -3.67 17.21 -10.50
N PRO A 176 -4.90 17.68 -10.24
CA PRO A 176 -5.20 18.46 -9.05
C PRO A 176 -4.99 17.63 -7.79
N MET A 177 -4.31 18.20 -6.80
CA MET A 177 -4.03 17.50 -5.55
C MET A 177 -5.26 17.48 -4.65
N VAL A 178 -5.72 16.26 -4.36
CA VAL A 178 -6.94 15.99 -3.60
C VAL A 178 -6.64 16.02 -2.09
N VAL A 179 -7.16 17.01 -1.38
CA VAL A 179 -6.99 17.21 0.06
C VAL A 179 -8.31 16.95 0.79
N LYS A 180 -8.31 16.03 1.77
CA LYS A 180 -9.50 15.73 2.61
C LYS A 180 -9.74 16.83 3.65
N LEU A 181 -10.01 18.05 3.18
CA LEU A 181 -10.05 19.28 3.96
C LEU A 181 -11.04 19.21 5.13
N GLY A 182 -12.22 18.64 4.92
CA GLY A 182 -13.24 18.52 5.97
C GLY A 182 -12.81 17.65 7.14
N THR A 183 -12.14 16.53 6.85
CA THR A 183 -11.61 15.64 7.89
C THR A 183 -10.41 16.27 8.59
N TRP A 184 -9.55 16.96 7.85
CA TRP A 184 -8.41 17.68 8.43
C TRP A 184 -8.87 18.77 9.40
N LEU A 185 -9.79 19.66 8.99
CA LEU A 185 -10.31 20.73 9.86
C LEU A 185 -11.00 20.17 11.11
N ASP A 186 -11.81 19.11 10.99
CA ASP A 186 -12.44 18.46 12.15
C ASP A 186 -11.41 17.91 13.15
N ASN A 187 -10.36 17.24 12.64
CA ASN A 187 -9.29 16.72 13.48
C ASN A 187 -8.46 17.85 14.12
N THR A 188 -8.23 18.94 13.39
CA THR A 188 -7.52 20.12 13.91
C THR A 188 -8.32 20.77 15.04
N ARG A 189 -9.65 20.94 14.91
CA ARG A 189 -10.52 21.43 16.01
C ARG A 189 -10.41 20.56 17.26
N LYS A 190 -10.55 19.25 17.10
CA LYS A 190 -10.43 18.28 18.21
C LYS A 190 -9.07 18.34 18.93
N ARG A 191 -8.03 18.78 18.24
CA ARG A 191 -6.66 18.87 18.74
C ARG A 191 -6.20 20.31 18.98
N ALA A 192 -7.12 21.28 19.03
CA ALA A 192 -6.83 22.70 19.16
C ALA A 192 -5.88 23.01 20.33
N ALA A 193 -6.11 22.38 21.48
CA ALA A 193 -5.30 22.57 22.69
C ALA A 193 -3.84 22.12 22.55
N LYS A 194 -3.52 21.31 21.54
CA LYS A 194 -2.16 20.81 21.26
C LYS A 194 -1.53 21.46 20.04
N LEU A 195 -2.20 22.43 19.42
CA LEU A 195 -1.72 23.06 18.20
C LEU A 195 -0.68 24.14 18.54
N PRO A 196 0.48 24.17 17.85
CA PRO A 196 1.42 25.27 17.98
C PRO A 196 0.76 26.62 17.72
N GLU A 197 1.20 27.65 18.43
CA GLU A 197 0.60 29.00 18.37
C GLU A 197 0.56 29.55 16.93
N GLN A 198 1.66 29.42 16.19
CA GLN A 198 1.72 29.86 14.78
C GLN A 198 0.65 29.17 13.91
N ARG A 199 0.47 27.85 14.08
CA ARG A 199 -0.50 27.06 13.32
C ARG A 199 -1.95 27.40 13.70
N ARG A 200 -2.16 27.81 14.95
CA ARG A 200 -3.45 28.33 15.41
C ARG A 200 -3.74 29.68 14.76
N ALA A 201 -2.75 30.59 14.78
CA ALA A 201 -2.84 31.90 14.15
C ALA A 201 -3.11 31.82 12.63
N ASP A 202 -2.47 30.89 11.93
CA ASP A 202 -2.70 30.65 10.49
C ASP A 202 -4.18 30.36 10.17
N LEU A 203 -4.86 29.61 11.03
CA LEU A 203 -6.26 29.24 10.87
C LEU A 203 -7.21 30.31 11.41
N ASP A 204 -6.83 31.01 12.48
CA ASP A 204 -7.57 32.17 12.99
C ASP A 204 -7.65 33.28 11.94
N ALA A 205 -6.56 33.51 11.19
CA ALA A 205 -6.54 34.44 10.06
C ALA A 205 -7.55 34.09 8.93
N LEU A 206 -8.01 32.82 8.88
CA LEU A 206 -9.05 32.34 7.97
C LEU A 206 -10.42 32.25 8.63
N GLY A 207 -10.60 32.86 9.80
CA GLY A 207 -11.87 32.88 10.54
C GLY A 207 -12.25 31.51 11.11
N MET A 208 -11.26 30.65 11.42
CA MET A 208 -11.51 29.34 12.00
C MET A 208 -12.24 29.46 13.33
N ARG A 209 -13.31 28.68 13.48
CA ARG A 209 -13.98 28.45 14.76
C ARG A 209 -13.49 27.13 15.35
N TRP A 210 -12.96 27.21 16.56
CA TRP A 210 -12.38 26.09 17.31
C TRP A 210 -13.45 25.25 17.98
#